data_AF-A0A182HZL6-F1
#
_entry.id   AF-A0A182HZL6-F1
#
_cell.length_a   1.000
_cell.length_b   1.000
_cell.length_c   1.000
_cell.angle_alpha   90.00
_cell.angle_beta   90.00
_cell.angle_gamma   90.00
#
_symmetry.space_group_name_H-M   'P 1'
#
loop_
_entity.id
_entity.type
_entity.pdbx_description
1 polymer ?
#
loop_
_entity_poly.entity_id
_entity_poly.type
_entity_poly.pdbx_seq_one_letter_code
_entity_poly.pdbx_strand_id
1 'polypeptide(L)' 'MVELALATSFDANDLSEFNRALRNGANVNLRDRDSRYTVFELACKTPGKNQFIRACLNHGAVLSE' A
#
# COMPACT_ATOMS: atom_id res chain seq x y z
N MET A 1 2.76 1.61 -13.47
CA MET A 1 2.25 2.96 -13.12
C MET A 1 1.18 2.89 -12.02
N VAL A 2 0.50 1.75 -11.83
CA VAL A 2 -0.53 1.58 -10.80
C VAL A 2 0.09 1.48 -9.39
N GLU A 3 1.33 0.98 -9.31
CA GLU A 3 2.15 0.91 -8.10
C GLU A 3 2.52 2.30 -7.57
N LEU A 4 2.85 3.22 -8.47
CA LEU A 4 3.12 4.61 -8.12
C LEU A 4 1.89 5.25 -7.48
N ALA A 5 0.71 5.07 -8.08
CA ALA A 5 -0.54 5.59 -7.53
C ALA A 5 -0.85 5.05 -6.12
N LEU A 6 -0.50 3.79 -5.84
CA LEU A 6 -0.65 3.20 -4.51
C LEU A 6 0.26 3.88 -3.48
N ALA A 7 1.53 4.11 -3.81
CA ALA A 7 2.47 4.81 -2.94
C ALA A 7 2.06 6.28 -2.73
N THR A 8 1.74 7.01 -3.81
CA THR A 8 1.39 8.44 -3.72
C THR A 8 0.11 8.66 -2.91
N SER A 9 -0.89 7.78 -3.05
CA SER A 9 -2.13 7.87 -2.25
C SER A 9 -1.92 7.51 -0.78
N PHE A 10 -0.98 6.59 -0.47
CA PHE A 10 -0.60 6.30 0.91
C PHE A 10 0.06 7.51 1.60
N ASP A 11 0.98 8.18 0.90
CA ASP A 11 1.70 9.37 1.39
C ASP A 11 0.73 10.56 1.58
N ALA A 12 -0.22 10.72 0.67
CA ALA A 12 -1.29 11.72 0.76
C ALA A 12 -2.36 11.38 1.83
N ASN A 13 -2.28 10.20 2.45
CA ASN A 13 -3.30 9.66 3.35
C ASN A 13 -4.71 9.57 2.71
N ASP A 14 -4.76 9.35 1.39
CA ASP A 14 -5.98 9.23 0.60
C ASP A 14 -6.38 7.76 0.45
N LEU A 15 -7.24 7.30 1.35
CA LEU A 15 -7.72 5.91 1.35
C LEU A 15 -8.59 5.59 0.13
N SER A 16 -9.28 6.58 -0.47
CA SER A 16 -10.16 6.36 -1.61
C SER A 16 -9.34 6.01 -2.85
N GLU A 17 -8.33 6.84 -3.15
CA GLU A 17 -7.40 6.59 -4.24
C GLU A 17 -6.55 5.34 -4.01
N PHE A 18 -6.18 5.07 -2.76
CA PHE A 18 -5.49 3.85 -2.39
C PHE A 18 -6.31 2.60 -2.76
N ASN A 19 -7.58 2.55 -2.36
CA ASN A 19 -8.47 1.45 -2.71
C ASN A 19 -8.71 1.34 -4.22
N ARG A 20 -8.76 2.47 -4.94
CA ARG A 20 -8.86 2.47 -6.40
C ARG A 20 -7.65 1.82 -7.05
N ALA A 21 -6.44 2.15 -6.59
CA ALA A 21 -5.21 1.53 -7.07
C ALA A 21 -5.19 0.01 -6.81
N LEU A 22 -5.58 -0.43 -5.61
CA LEU A 22 -5.69 -1.87 -5.28
C LEU A 22 -6.67 -2.61 -6.19
N ARG A 23 -7.86 -2.03 -6.42
CA ARG A 23 -8.87 -2.61 -7.33
C ARG A 23 -8.38 -2.69 -8.78
N ASN A 24 -7.50 -1.76 -9.18
CA ASN A 24 -6.86 -1.76 -10.48
C ASN A 24 -5.65 -2.71 -10.57
N GLY A 25 -5.38 -3.51 -9.52
CA GLY A 25 -4.34 -4.53 -9.52
C GLY A 25 -2.98 -4.05 -9.01
N ALA A 26 -2.91 -2.93 -8.29
CA ALA A 26 -1.67 -2.51 -7.63
C ALA A 26 -1.17 -3.62 -6.70
N ASN A 27 0.09 -4.02 -6.88
CA ASN A 27 0.70 -5.03 -6.01
C ASN A 27 1.32 -4.38 -4.77
N VAL A 28 0.66 -4.58 -3.62
CA VAL A 28 1.05 -4.11 -2.29
C VAL A 28 2.39 -4.65 -1.78
N ASN A 29 2.89 -5.75 -2.35
CA ASN A 29 4.14 -6.39 -1.96
C ASN A 29 5.32 -5.93 -2.83
N LEU A 30 5.08 -5.09 -3.85
CA LEU A 30 6.18 -4.50 -4.61
C LEU A 30 6.86 -3.41 -3.81
N ARG A 31 8.19 -3.44 -3.85
CA ARG A 31 9.02 -2.32 -3.42
C ARG A 31 9.18 -1.39 -4.61
N ASP A 32 9.00 -0.10 -4.40
CA ASP A 32 9.53 0.88 -5.34
C ASP A 32 11.06 0.74 -5.38
N ARG A 33 11.69 1.03 -6.51
CA ARG A 33 13.14 0.88 -6.73
C ARG A 33 13.96 1.59 -5.66
N ASP A 34 13.45 2.71 -5.18
CA ASP A 34 14.11 3.57 -4.19
C ASP A 34 13.59 3.37 -2.76
N SER A 35 12.60 2.48 -2.55
CA SER A 35 12.02 2.23 -1.24
C SER A 35 12.61 1.00 -0.57
N ARG A 36 13.03 1.17 0.68
CA ARG A 36 13.43 0.07 1.56
C ARG A 36 12.26 -0.85 1.91
N TYR A 37 11.03 -0.34 1.86
CA TYR A 37 9.83 -1.02 2.33
C TYR A 37 8.74 -1.07 1.25
N THR A 38 7.94 -2.12 1.24
CA THR A 38 6.68 -2.14 0.50
C THR A 38 5.69 -1.16 1.12
N VAL A 39 4.66 -0.79 0.37
CA VAL A 39 3.58 0.05 0.89
C VAL A 39 2.88 -0.62 2.09
N PHE A 40 2.75 -1.94 2.07
CA PHE A 40 2.17 -2.68 3.19
C PHE A 40 3.08 -2.64 4.43
N GLU A 41 4.39 -2.84 4.27
CA GLU A 41 5.36 -2.72 5.38
C GLU A 41 5.37 -1.30 5.97
N LEU A 42 5.26 -0.27 5.15
CA LEU A 42 5.12 1.13 5.60
C LEU A 42 3.83 1.32 6.41
N ALA A 43 2.70 0.82 5.92
CA ALA A 43 1.43 0.89 6.65
C ALA A 43 1.52 0.24 8.04
N CYS A 44 2.21 -0.88 8.17
CA CYS A 44 2.43 -1.56 9.45
C CYS A 44 3.33 -0.77 10.43
N LYS A 45 4.28 0.02 9.92
CA LYS A 45 5.23 0.79 10.75
C LYS A 45 4.75 2.20 11.09
N THR A 46 3.79 2.74 10.36
CA THR A 46 3.28 4.10 10.56
C THR A 46 2.05 4.09 11.47
N PRO A 47 2.08 4.77 12.63
CA PRO A 47 0.91 4.91 13.50
C PRO A 47 -0.31 5.49 12.76
N GLY A 48 -1.51 4.98 13.08
CA GLY A 48 -2.76 5.49 12.54
C GLY A 48 -3.16 4.94 11.15
N LYS A 49 -2.36 4.07 10.53
CA LYS A 49 -2.63 3.53 9.19
C LYS A 49 -3.47 2.25 9.17
N ASN A 50 -4.25 1.98 10.22
CA ASN A 50 -5.07 0.76 10.37
C ASN A 50 -5.99 0.49 9.16
N GLN A 51 -6.56 1.54 8.57
CA GLN A 51 -7.43 1.40 7.41
C GLN A 51 -6.67 0.95 6.15
N PHE A 52 -5.44 1.42 5.98
CA PHE A 52 -4.56 1.01 4.88
C PHE A 52 -4.08 -0.44 5.06
N ILE A 53 -3.70 -0.82 6.29
CA ILE A 53 -3.36 -2.21 6.62
C ILE A 53 -4.52 -3.14 6.24
N ARG A 54 -5.75 -2.80 6.65
CA ARG A 54 -6.95 -3.59 6.33
C ARG A 54 -7.22 -3.65 4.82
N ALA A 55 -7.04 -2.55 4.10
CA ALA A 55 -7.19 -2.53 2.64
C ALA A 55 -6.18 -3.47 1.97
N CYS A 56 -4.90 -3.42 2.37
CA CYS A 56 -3.87 -4.33 1.88
C CYS A 56 -4.24 -5.80 2.11
N LEU A 57 -4.63 -6.17 3.34
CA LEU A 57 -5.00 -7.55 3.68
C LEU A 57 -6.21 -8.06 2.87
N ASN A 58 -7.22 -7.21 2.67
CA ASN A 58 -8.39 -7.55 1.86
C ASN A 58 -8.06 -7.80 0.38
N HIS A 59 -6.93 -7.27 -0.10
CA HIS A 59 -6.43 -7.44 -1.47
C HIS A 59 -5.26 -8.44 -1.56
N GLY A 60 -5.10 -9.31 -0.55
CA GLY A 60 -4.14 -10.42 -0.59
C GLY A 60 -2.70 -10.02 -0.27
N ALA A 61 -2.48 -8.92 0.45
CA ALA A 61 -1.16 -8.62 1.01
C ALA A 61 -0.68 -9.78 1.88
N VAL A 62 0.59 -10.14 1.70
CA VAL A 62 1.26 -11.13 2.53
C VAL A 62 2.46 -10.48 3.20
N LEU A 63 2.70 -10.83 4.46
CA LEU A 63 4.00 -10.56 5.08
C LEU A 63 4.99 -11.53 4.46
N SER A 64 5.91 -11.03 3.63
CA SER A 64 7.09 -11.79 3.21
C SER A 64 8.22 -11.55 4.22
N GLU A 65 8.74 -12.63 4.80
CA GLU A 65 9.95 -12.62 5.66
C GLU A 65 11.22 -12.25 4.88
#